data_AF-P36952-F1
#
_entry.id   AF-P36952-F1
#
_cell.length_a   1.000
_cell.length_b   1.000
_cell.length_c   1.000
_cell.angle_alpha   90.00
_cell.angle_beta   90.00
_cell.angle_gamma   90.00
#
_symmetry.space_group_name_H-M   'P 1'
#
loop_
_entity.id
_entity.type
_entity.pdbx_description
1 polymer ?
#
loop_
_entity_poly.entity_id
_entity_poly.type
_entity_poly.pdbx_seq_one_letter_code
_entity_poly.pdbx_strand_id
1 'polypeptide(L)'
;MDALQLANSAFAVDLFKQLCEKEPLGNVLFSPICLSTSLSLAQVGAKGDTANEIGQVLHFENVKDVPFGFQTVTSDVNKLSSFYSLKLIKRLYVDKSLNLSTEFISSTKRPYAKELETVDFKDKLEETKGQINNSIKDLTDGHFENILADNSVNDQTKILVVNAAYFVGKWMKKFSESETKECPFRVNKTDTKPVQMMNMEATFCMGNIDSINCKIIELPFQNKHLSMFILLPKDVEDESTGLEKIEKQLNSESLSQWTNPSTMANAKVKLSIPKFKVEKMIDPKACLENLGLKHIFSEDTSDFSGMSETKGVALSNVIHKVCLEITEDGGDSIEVPGARILQHKDELNADHPFIYIIRHNKTRNIIFFGKFCSP
;
A
#
# COMPACT_ATOMS: atom_id res chain seq x y z
N MET A 1 -11.08 0.17 16.28
CA MET A 1 -10.23 0.88 15.29
C MET A 1 -8.78 0.50 15.43
N ASP A 2 -8.17 0.69 16.60
CA ASP A 2 -6.73 0.42 16.81
C ASP A 2 -6.35 -1.04 16.55
N ALA A 3 -7.15 -2.00 17.04
CA ALA A 3 -6.95 -3.42 16.75
C ALA A 3 -6.95 -3.74 15.24
N LEU A 4 -7.85 -3.12 14.47
CA LEU A 4 -7.88 -3.29 13.01
C LEU A 4 -6.64 -2.70 12.35
N GLN A 5 -6.13 -1.56 12.82
CA GLN A 5 -4.90 -0.99 12.27
C GLN A 5 -3.69 -1.89 12.53
N LEU A 6 -3.58 -2.46 13.73
CA LEU A 6 -2.52 -3.41 14.06
C LEU A 6 -2.60 -4.66 13.18
N ALA A 7 -3.80 -5.22 13.00
CA ALA A 7 -4.06 -6.33 12.10
C ALA A 7 -3.65 -6.02 10.64
N ASN A 8 -4.12 -4.89 10.11
CA ASN A 8 -3.77 -4.43 8.77
C ASN A 8 -2.26 -4.23 8.60
N SER A 9 -1.56 -3.77 9.64
CA SER A 9 -0.11 -3.53 9.58
C SER A 9 0.68 -4.83 9.70
N ALA A 10 0.17 -5.82 10.45
CA ALA A 10 0.74 -7.16 10.49
C ALA A 10 0.66 -7.82 9.12
N PHE A 11 -0.54 -7.89 8.54
CA PHE A 11 -0.72 -8.39 7.16
C PHE A 11 0.13 -7.63 6.15
N ALA A 12 0.23 -6.29 6.27
CA ALA A 12 1.06 -5.49 5.38
C ALA A 12 2.53 -5.91 5.42
N VAL A 13 3.09 -6.21 6.60
CA VAL A 13 4.47 -6.68 6.73
C VAL A 13 4.63 -8.09 6.17
N ASP A 14 3.70 -8.99 6.46
CA ASP A 14 3.77 -10.38 5.99
C ASP A 14 3.75 -10.44 4.46
N LEU A 15 2.82 -9.70 3.83
CA LEU A 15 2.76 -9.62 2.38
C LEU A 15 3.96 -8.89 1.77
N PHE A 16 4.45 -7.82 2.42
CA PHE A 16 5.66 -7.13 1.97
C PHE A 16 6.86 -8.08 1.88
N LYS A 17 7.05 -8.95 2.88
CA LYS A 17 8.12 -9.96 2.84
C LYS A 17 7.97 -10.92 1.67
N GLN A 18 6.76 -11.42 1.42
CA GLN A 18 6.49 -12.29 0.27
C GLN A 18 6.78 -11.61 -1.07
N LEU A 19 6.54 -10.31 -1.18
CA LEU A 19 6.86 -9.54 -2.39
C LEU A 19 8.37 -9.28 -2.51
N CYS A 20 9.06 -9.01 -1.41
CA CYS A 20 10.53 -8.88 -1.39
C CYS A 20 11.23 -10.18 -1.82
N GLU A 21 10.72 -11.35 -1.44
CA GLU A 21 11.28 -12.64 -1.87
C GLU A 21 11.15 -12.84 -3.40
N LYS A 22 10.08 -12.34 -4.03
CA LYS A 22 9.91 -12.39 -5.48
C LYS A 22 10.74 -11.35 -6.23
N GLU A 23 10.98 -10.19 -5.62
CA GLU A 23 11.70 -9.06 -6.21
C GLU A 23 12.88 -8.65 -5.31
N PRO A 24 13.88 -9.53 -5.09
CA PRO A 24 14.92 -9.31 -4.06
C PRO A 24 15.76 -8.06 -4.33
N LEU A 25 16.04 -7.77 -5.59
CA LEU A 25 16.81 -6.59 -6.04
C LEU A 25 15.93 -5.49 -6.65
N GLY A 26 14.63 -5.74 -6.77
CA GLY A 26 13.68 -4.88 -7.45
C GLY A 26 13.00 -3.88 -6.51
N ASN A 27 12.43 -2.83 -7.09
CA ASN A 27 11.50 -1.97 -6.36
C ASN A 27 10.22 -2.76 -6.03
N VAL A 28 9.74 -2.63 -4.80
CA VAL A 28 8.44 -3.15 -4.36
C VAL A 28 7.52 -1.96 -4.09
N LEU A 29 6.27 -2.04 -4.53
CA LEU A 29 5.25 -1.06 -4.20
C LEU A 29 3.88 -1.74 -4.27
N PHE A 30 3.09 -1.59 -3.20
CA PHE A 30 1.70 -2.01 -3.17
C PHE A 30 0.91 -1.20 -2.12
N SER A 31 -0.42 -1.36 -2.13
CA SER A 31 -1.33 -0.72 -1.17
C SER A 31 -1.97 -1.78 -0.26
N PRO A 32 -1.37 -2.07 0.91
CA PRO A 32 -1.88 -3.12 1.80
C PRO A 32 -3.33 -2.87 2.20
N ILE A 33 -3.70 -1.61 2.48
CA ILE A 33 -5.06 -1.27 2.89
C ILE A 33 -6.11 -1.62 1.82
N CYS A 34 -5.79 -1.51 0.53
CA CYS A 34 -6.71 -1.89 -0.53
C CYS A 34 -6.94 -3.40 -0.54
N LEU A 35 -5.88 -4.20 -0.37
CA LEU A 35 -5.99 -5.65 -0.27
C LEU A 35 -6.77 -6.09 0.97
N SER A 36 -6.44 -5.55 2.15
CA SER A 36 -7.15 -5.88 3.39
C SER A 36 -8.65 -5.55 3.28
N THR A 37 -9.00 -4.40 2.70
CA THR A 37 -10.40 -4.00 2.53
C THR A 37 -11.13 -4.96 1.58
N SER A 38 -10.57 -5.23 0.39
CA SER A 38 -11.20 -6.12 -0.60
C SER A 38 -11.36 -7.56 -0.09
N LEU A 39 -10.36 -8.08 0.63
CA LEU A 39 -10.44 -9.42 1.23
C LEU A 39 -11.38 -9.46 2.44
N SER A 40 -11.52 -8.37 3.20
CA SER A 40 -12.53 -8.27 4.26
C SER A 40 -13.96 -8.30 3.72
N LEU A 41 -14.20 -7.69 2.54
CA LEU A 41 -15.47 -7.81 1.84
C LEU A 41 -15.72 -9.25 1.37
N ALA A 42 -14.70 -9.93 0.84
CA ALA A 42 -14.79 -11.33 0.46
C ALA A 42 -15.11 -12.23 1.68
N GLN A 43 -14.52 -11.94 2.85
CA GLN A 43 -14.78 -12.68 4.09
C GLN A 43 -16.25 -12.62 4.51
N VAL A 44 -16.94 -11.48 4.31
CA VAL A 44 -18.37 -11.35 4.65
C VAL A 44 -19.23 -12.33 3.85
N GLY A 45 -18.81 -12.65 2.62
CA GLY A 45 -19.48 -13.64 1.75
C GLY A 45 -19.04 -15.08 2.01
N ALA A 46 -17.92 -15.29 2.69
CA ALA A 46 -17.37 -16.61 2.98
C ALA A 46 -17.96 -17.21 4.26
N LYS A 47 -17.90 -18.53 4.39
CA LYS A 47 -18.22 -19.29 5.61
C LYS A 47 -17.13 -20.35 5.88
N GLY A 48 -17.26 -21.05 7.00
CA GLY A 48 -16.39 -22.15 7.39
C GLY A 48 -14.90 -21.81 7.35
N ASP A 49 -14.11 -22.76 6.84
CA ASP A 49 -12.65 -22.63 6.77
C ASP A 49 -12.20 -21.50 5.83
N THR A 50 -12.96 -21.20 4.77
CA THR A 50 -12.64 -20.07 3.89
C THR A 50 -12.70 -18.74 4.65
N ALA A 51 -13.74 -18.52 5.47
CA ALA A 51 -13.83 -17.32 6.30
C ALA A 51 -12.75 -17.26 7.39
N ASN A 52 -12.40 -18.41 7.97
CA ASN A 52 -11.37 -18.52 9.00
C ASN A 52 -9.96 -18.26 8.45
N GLU A 53 -9.61 -18.82 7.27
CA GLU A 53 -8.33 -18.55 6.60
C GLU A 53 -8.15 -17.05 6.32
N ILE A 54 -9.19 -16.38 5.80
CA ILE A 54 -9.15 -14.93 5.58
C ILE A 54 -8.96 -14.19 6.90
N GLY A 55 -9.66 -14.61 7.95
CA GLY A 55 -9.54 -14.00 9.27
C GLY A 55 -8.13 -14.11 9.86
N GLN A 56 -7.49 -15.27 9.71
CA GLN A 56 -6.13 -15.52 10.21
C GLN A 56 -5.08 -14.77 9.39
N VAL A 57 -5.11 -14.86 8.06
CA VAL A 57 -4.12 -14.20 7.21
C VAL A 57 -4.19 -12.68 7.32
N LEU A 58 -5.39 -12.11 7.52
CA LEU A 58 -5.57 -10.68 7.72
C LEU A 58 -5.45 -10.24 9.19
N HIS A 59 -5.17 -11.16 10.11
CA HIS A 59 -5.02 -10.91 11.55
C HIS A 59 -6.27 -10.33 12.23
N PHE A 60 -7.47 -10.72 11.78
CA PHE A 60 -8.76 -10.22 12.27
C PHE A 60 -9.30 -10.96 13.51
N GLU A 61 -8.59 -11.96 14.06
CA GLU A 61 -9.11 -12.84 15.12
C GLU A 61 -9.61 -12.09 16.35
N ASN A 62 -8.96 -10.97 16.68
CA ASN A 62 -9.31 -10.13 17.84
C ASN A 62 -9.96 -8.78 17.45
N VAL A 63 -10.31 -8.61 16.18
CA VAL A 63 -10.89 -7.36 15.67
C VAL A 63 -12.42 -7.45 15.69
N LYS A 64 -13.03 -6.64 16.55
CA LYS A 64 -14.49 -6.50 16.57
C LYS A 64 -14.96 -5.56 15.46
N ASP A 65 -16.06 -5.92 14.81
CA ASP A 65 -16.75 -5.12 13.79
C ASP A 65 -15.80 -4.63 12.67
N VAL A 66 -15.15 -5.59 12.02
CA VAL A 66 -14.24 -5.36 10.88
C VAL A 66 -14.88 -4.47 9.80
N PRO A 67 -16.14 -4.71 9.35
CA PRO A 67 -16.75 -3.87 8.33
C PRO A 67 -16.87 -2.40 8.74
N PHE A 68 -17.33 -2.11 9.96
CA PHE A 68 -17.40 -0.72 10.43
C PHE A 68 -16.02 -0.05 10.50
N GLY A 69 -14.99 -0.83 10.86
CA GLY A 69 -13.61 -0.37 10.84
C GLY A 69 -13.15 0.07 9.45
N PHE A 70 -13.39 -0.76 8.42
CA PHE A 70 -13.09 -0.40 7.03
C PHE A 70 -13.98 0.74 6.52
N GLN A 71 -15.26 0.79 6.91
CA GLN A 71 -16.13 1.92 6.59
C GLN A 71 -15.50 3.26 7.01
N THR A 72 -14.92 3.29 8.22
CA THR A 72 -14.27 4.49 8.76
C THR A 72 -13.00 4.84 7.99
N VAL A 73 -12.11 3.85 7.75
CA VAL A 73 -10.86 4.09 7.00
C VAL A 73 -11.15 4.53 5.57
N THR A 74 -12.06 3.85 4.86
CA THR A 74 -12.46 4.19 3.50
C THR A 74 -13.09 5.58 3.42
N SER A 75 -13.96 5.94 4.38
CA SER A 75 -14.55 7.28 4.43
C SER A 75 -13.50 8.38 4.65
N ASP A 76 -12.54 8.14 5.56
CA ASP A 76 -11.46 9.09 5.81
C ASP A 76 -10.55 9.26 4.58
N VAL A 77 -10.13 8.16 3.94
CA VAL A 77 -9.29 8.22 2.73
C VAL A 77 -10.03 8.88 1.57
N ASN A 78 -11.31 8.54 1.35
CA ASN A 78 -12.08 9.14 0.25
C ASN A 78 -12.24 10.65 0.42
N LYS A 79 -12.30 11.16 1.66
CA LYS A 79 -12.24 12.60 1.93
C LYS A 79 -10.86 13.18 1.61
N LEU A 80 -9.79 12.44 1.84
CA LEU A 80 -8.44 12.89 1.45
C LEU A 80 -8.26 13.01 -0.06
N SER A 81 -8.97 12.20 -0.85
CA SER A 81 -8.97 12.26 -2.32
C SER A 81 -9.51 13.56 -2.91
N SER A 82 -10.19 14.43 -2.14
CA SER A 82 -10.56 15.77 -2.59
C SER A 82 -9.48 16.83 -2.34
N PHE A 83 -8.49 16.54 -1.48
CA PHE A 83 -7.40 17.45 -1.14
C PHE A 83 -6.06 17.03 -1.77
N TYR A 84 -5.89 15.74 -2.04
CA TYR A 84 -4.72 15.17 -2.69
C TYR A 84 -5.06 14.59 -4.05
N SER A 85 -4.04 14.55 -4.92
CA SER A 85 -4.03 13.70 -6.11
C SER A 85 -3.82 12.24 -5.68
N LEU A 86 -4.83 11.67 -5.02
CA LEU A 86 -4.84 10.34 -4.41
C LEU A 86 -6.15 9.64 -4.76
N LYS A 87 -6.08 8.43 -5.31
CA LYS A 87 -7.23 7.52 -5.40
C LYS A 87 -6.85 6.14 -4.91
N LEU A 88 -7.72 5.53 -4.12
CA LEU A 88 -7.63 4.14 -3.67
C LEU A 88 -8.89 3.39 -4.10
N ILE A 89 -8.93 2.92 -5.34
CA ILE A 89 -10.08 2.21 -5.89
C ILE A 89 -9.99 0.73 -5.55
N LYS A 90 -11.06 0.21 -4.95
CA LYS A 90 -11.20 -1.17 -4.51
C LYS A 90 -12.51 -1.68 -5.09
N ARG A 91 -12.44 -2.69 -5.95
CA ARG A 91 -13.62 -3.29 -6.58
C ARG A 91 -13.56 -4.80 -6.47
N LEU A 92 -14.67 -5.39 -6.06
CA LEU A 92 -14.94 -6.81 -6.12
C LEU A 92 -16.06 -7.00 -7.13
N TYR A 93 -15.71 -7.53 -8.29
CA TYR A 93 -16.62 -7.85 -9.37
C TYR A 93 -17.08 -9.30 -9.21
N VAL A 94 -18.40 -9.50 -9.24
CA VAL A 94 -19.04 -10.81 -9.11
C VAL A 94 -19.82 -11.10 -10.37
N ASP A 95 -19.68 -12.30 -10.94
CA ASP A 95 -20.48 -12.71 -12.08
C ASP A 95 -21.98 -12.81 -11.73
N LYS A 96 -22.86 -12.36 -12.62
CA LYS A 96 -24.32 -12.38 -12.43
C LYS A 96 -24.88 -13.77 -12.18
N SER A 97 -24.23 -14.84 -12.68
CA SER A 97 -24.67 -16.23 -12.43
C SER A 97 -24.65 -16.63 -10.95
N LEU A 98 -24.00 -15.85 -10.09
CA LEU A 98 -23.89 -16.13 -8.67
C LEU A 98 -25.12 -15.70 -7.85
N ASN A 99 -26.08 -14.96 -8.40
CA ASN A 99 -27.35 -14.60 -7.73
C ASN A 99 -27.16 -14.22 -6.25
N LEU A 100 -26.42 -13.14 -6.00
CA LEU A 100 -26.01 -12.72 -4.66
C LEU A 100 -27.20 -12.60 -3.70
N SER A 101 -27.03 -13.11 -2.47
CA SER A 101 -28.07 -13.06 -1.44
C SER A 101 -28.39 -11.60 -1.05
N THR A 102 -29.67 -11.30 -0.85
CA THR A 102 -30.12 -9.97 -0.42
C THR A 102 -29.48 -9.57 0.91
N GLU A 103 -29.29 -10.55 1.81
CA GLU A 103 -28.62 -10.35 3.10
C GLU A 103 -27.18 -9.86 2.91
N PHE A 104 -26.39 -10.54 2.06
CA PHE A 104 -25.00 -10.14 1.75
C PHE A 104 -24.92 -8.75 1.11
N ILE A 105 -25.79 -8.44 0.14
CA ILE A 105 -25.82 -7.12 -0.46
C ILE A 105 -26.16 -6.05 0.60
N SER A 106 -27.14 -6.33 1.47
CA SER A 106 -27.57 -5.38 2.50
C SER A 106 -26.50 -5.12 3.56
N SER A 107 -25.76 -6.16 3.96
CA SER A 107 -24.71 -6.06 4.99
C SER A 107 -23.47 -5.33 4.49
N THR A 108 -23.21 -5.36 3.18
CA THR A 108 -22.02 -4.74 2.55
C THR A 108 -22.27 -3.33 2.01
N LYS A 109 -23.52 -2.95 1.77
CA LYS A 109 -23.93 -1.66 1.15
C LYS A 109 -23.28 -0.42 1.76
N ARG A 110 -23.19 -0.35 3.09
CA ARG A 110 -22.64 0.82 3.80
C ARG A 110 -21.14 0.69 4.06
N PRO A 111 -20.63 -0.45 4.57
CA PRO A 111 -19.20 -0.58 4.84
C PRO A 111 -18.31 -0.54 3.60
N TYR A 112 -18.79 -1.09 2.49
CA TYR A 112 -18.06 -1.28 1.23
C TYR A 112 -18.76 -0.56 0.08
N ALA A 113 -19.17 0.69 0.32
CA ALA A 113 -20.01 1.46 -0.58
C ALA A 113 -19.38 1.60 -1.98
N LYS A 114 -20.08 1.09 -3.01
CA LYS A 114 -19.61 1.01 -4.41
C LYS A 114 -18.36 0.15 -4.60
N GLU A 115 -17.97 -0.68 -3.63
CA GLU A 115 -16.82 -1.58 -3.79
C GLU A 115 -17.25 -2.95 -4.33
N LEU A 116 -18.52 -3.33 -4.16
CA LEU A 116 -19.12 -4.52 -4.77
C LEU A 116 -19.89 -4.15 -6.06
N GLU A 117 -19.64 -4.88 -7.14
CA GLU A 117 -20.37 -4.72 -8.41
C GLU A 117 -20.63 -6.07 -9.08
N THR A 118 -21.81 -6.24 -9.67
CA THR A 118 -22.18 -7.47 -10.38
C THR A 118 -22.09 -7.25 -11.89
N VAL A 119 -21.33 -8.09 -12.58
CA VAL A 119 -21.03 -8.00 -14.02
C VAL A 119 -21.28 -9.33 -14.71
N ASP A 120 -21.16 -9.38 -16.03
CA ASP A 120 -21.45 -10.58 -16.82
C ASP A 120 -20.18 -11.05 -17.56
N PHE A 121 -19.37 -11.83 -16.86
CA PHE A 121 -18.15 -12.41 -17.42
C PHE A 121 -18.47 -13.53 -18.40
N LYS A 122 -19.52 -14.31 -18.10
CA LYS A 122 -19.85 -15.53 -18.85
C LYS A 122 -20.37 -15.24 -20.26
N ASP A 123 -21.40 -14.40 -20.38
CA ASP A 123 -22.12 -14.23 -21.65
C ASP A 123 -21.68 -12.94 -22.38
N LYS A 124 -21.04 -12.01 -21.67
CA LYS A 124 -20.67 -10.67 -22.19
C LYS A 124 -19.22 -10.27 -21.88
N LEU A 125 -18.28 -11.22 -21.92
CA LEU A 125 -16.88 -11.01 -21.51
C LEU A 125 -16.24 -9.73 -22.08
N GLU A 126 -16.26 -9.53 -23.38
CA GLU A 126 -15.59 -8.39 -24.03
C GLU A 126 -16.24 -7.04 -23.68
N GLU A 127 -17.58 -6.99 -23.60
CA GLU A 127 -18.32 -5.80 -23.14
C GLU A 127 -17.96 -5.50 -21.68
N THR A 128 -17.93 -6.52 -20.82
CA THR A 128 -17.58 -6.42 -19.41
C THR A 128 -16.13 -5.95 -19.22
N LYS A 129 -15.16 -6.48 -19.97
CA LYS A 129 -13.75 -6.02 -19.94
C LYS A 129 -13.65 -4.54 -20.28
N GLY A 130 -14.32 -4.10 -21.36
CA GLY A 130 -14.37 -2.70 -21.76
C GLY A 130 -15.00 -1.79 -20.70
N GLN A 131 -16.10 -2.22 -20.09
CA GLN A 131 -16.77 -1.48 -19.01
C GLN A 131 -15.89 -1.35 -17.76
N ILE A 132 -15.22 -2.43 -17.32
CA ILE A 132 -14.31 -2.40 -16.18
C ILE A 132 -13.11 -1.49 -16.46
N ASN A 133 -12.47 -1.61 -17.62
CA ASN A 133 -11.33 -0.76 -17.98
C ASN A 133 -11.72 0.72 -18.00
N ASN A 134 -12.83 1.09 -18.66
CA ASN A 134 -13.30 2.48 -18.68
C ASN A 134 -13.68 3.00 -17.28
N SER A 135 -14.41 2.20 -16.49
CA SER A 135 -14.80 2.56 -15.13
C SER A 135 -13.58 2.81 -14.23
N ILE A 136 -12.58 1.92 -14.27
CA ILE A 136 -11.36 2.08 -13.48
C ILE A 136 -10.51 3.25 -14.00
N LYS A 137 -10.43 3.46 -15.32
CA LYS A 137 -9.78 4.64 -15.91
C LYS A 137 -10.39 5.93 -15.40
N ASP A 138 -11.72 6.07 -15.44
CA ASP A 138 -12.43 7.25 -14.97
C ASP A 138 -12.25 7.46 -13.46
N LEU A 139 -12.39 6.39 -12.66
CA LEU A 139 -12.22 6.45 -11.20
C LEU A 139 -10.78 6.77 -10.77
N THR A 140 -9.82 6.54 -11.66
CA THR A 140 -8.39 6.81 -11.43
C THR A 140 -7.91 8.06 -12.16
N ASP A 141 -8.85 8.93 -12.57
CA ASP A 141 -8.59 10.19 -13.26
C ASP A 141 -7.64 10.01 -14.48
N GLY A 142 -7.75 8.87 -15.18
CA GLY A 142 -6.97 8.53 -16.37
C GLY A 142 -5.62 7.87 -16.13
N HIS A 143 -5.18 7.67 -14.88
CA HIS A 143 -3.84 7.12 -14.58
C HIS A 143 -3.70 5.64 -14.94
N PHE A 144 -4.80 4.88 -14.98
CA PHE A 144 -4.79 3.47 -15.37
C PHE A 144 -5.74 3.25 -16.55
N GLU A 145 -5.18 3.31 -17.77
CA GLU A 145 -5.96 3.17 -19.00
C GLU A 145 -6.60 1.79 -19.18
N ASN A 146 -5.82 0.73 -19.01
CA ASN A 146 -6.28 -0.65 -19.10
C ASN A 146 -5.75 -1.42 -17.88
N ILE A 147 -6.63 -1.67 -16.92
CA ILE A 147 -6.29 -2.40 -15.69
C ILE A 147 -6.32 -3.91 -15.91
N LEU A 148 -7.17 -4.38 -16.83
CA LEU A 148 -7.26 -5.77 -17.25
C LEU A 148 -6.33 -6.00 -18.45
N ALA A 149 -5.42 -6.96 -18.31
CA ALA A 149 -4.64 -7.47 -19.45
C ALA A 149 -5.47 -8.48 -20.24
N ASP A 150 -5.04 -8.81 -21.46
CA ASP A 150 -5.83 -9.66 -22.37
C ASP A 150 -6.23 -11.01 -21.74
N ASN A 151 -5.32 -11.62 -21.00
CA ASN A 151 -5.50 -12.94 -20.36
C ASN A 151 -5.81 -12.86 -18.85
N SER A 152 -6.04 -11.67 -18.28
CA SER A 152 -6.26 -11.56 -16.82
C SER A 152 -7.64 -12.06 -16.39
N VAL A 153 -8.60 -12.14 -17.30
CA VAL A 153 -9.97 -12.59 -17.04
C VAL A 153 -10.50 -13.36 -18.25
N ASN A 154 -11.35 -14.36 -18.01
CA ASN A 154 -12.03 -15.16 -19.02
C ASN A 154 -13.52 -15.38 -18.67
N ASP A 155 -14.23 -16.10 -19.52
CA ASP A 155 -15.66 -16.45 -19.40
C ASP A 155 -15.98 -17.37 -18.20
N GLN A 156 -14.96 -17.92 -17.54
CA GLN A 156 -15.11 -18.71 -16.31
C GLN A 156 -14.94 -17.88 -15.03
N THR A 157 -14.55 -16.62 -15.13
CA THR A 157 -14.35 -15.72 -13.96
C THR A 157 -15.63 -15.63 -13.11
N LYS A 158 -15.51 -15.94 -11.82
CA LYS A 158 -16.61 -15.90 -10.85
C LYS A 158 -16.54 -14.66 -9.97
N ILE A 159 -15.39 -14.48 -9.32
CA ILE A 159 -15.10 -13.34 -8.46
C ILE A 159 -13.75 -12.78 -8.87
N LEU A 160 -13.71 -11.47 -9.14
CA LEU A 160 -12.50 -10.75 -9.50
C LEU A 160 -12.31 -9.59 -8.52
N VAL A 161 -11.16 -9.55 -7.86
CA VAL A 161 -10.74 -8.37 -7.08
C VAL A 161 -9.85 -7.50 -7.95
N VAL A 162 -10.19 -6.21 -8.06
CA VAL A 162 -9.37 -5.19 -8.72
C VAL A 162 -9.10 -4.06 -7.74
N ASN A 163 -7.83 -3.88 -7.42
CA ASN A 163 -7.33 -2.75 -6.66
C ASN A 163 -6.48 -1.87 -7.57
N ALA A 164 -6.83 -0.60 -7.64
CA ALA A 164 -6.12 0.39 -8.44
C ALA A 164 -5.88 1.63 -7.56
N ALA A 165 -4.62 1.90 -7.24
CA ALA A 165 -4.26 2.98 -6.34
C ALA A 165 -3.19 3.87 -6.96
N TYR A 166 -3.37 5.18 -6.92
CA TYR A 166 -2.28 6.10 -7.28
C TYR A 166 -2.19 7.26 -6.29
N PHE A 167 -0.98 7.80 -6.17
CA PHE A 167 -0.72 9.00 -5.38
C PHE A 167 0.40 9.83 -6.01
N VAL A 168 0.13 11.11 -6.27
CA VAL A 168 1.14 12.11 -6.58
C VAL A 168 1.39 12.93 -5.31
N GLY A 169 2.55 12.72 -4.70
CA GLY A 169 2.91 13.29 -3.40
C GLY A 169 3.08 14.80 -3.45
N LYS A 170 2.37 15.51 -2.58
CA LYS A 170 2.53 16.96 -2.35
C LYS A 170 2.99 17.22 -0.92
N TRP A 171 4.23 17.64 -0.75
CA TRP A 171 4.87 17.76 0.56
C TRP A 171 4.27 18.87 1.42
N MET A 172 4.42 18.74 2.74
CA MET A 172 4.19 19.87 3.66
C MET A 172 5.25 20.96 3.48
N LYS A 173 6.49 20.56 3.16
CA LYS A 173 7.61 21.45 2.87
C LYS A 173 8.16 21.10 1.49
N LYS A 174 7.98 21.99 0.51
CA LYS A 174 8.47 21.75 -0.85
C LYS A 174 9.98 21.70 -0.93
N PHE A 175 10.50 20.94 -1.89
CA PHE A 175 11.89 21.04 -2.31
C PHE A 175 12.02 22.17 -3.34
N SER A 176 13.20 22.80 -3.42
CA SER A 176 13.45 23.78 -4.48
C SER A 176 13.90 23.02 -5.74
N GLU A 177 13.23 23.23 -6.87
CA GLU A 177 13.61 22.61 -8.15
C GLU A 177 15.05 22.96 -8.55
N SER A 178 15.53 24.17 -8.19
CA SER A 178 16.92 24.59 -8.41
C SER A 178 17.96 23.78 -7.62
N GLU A 179 17.52 23.09 -6.57
CA GLU A 179 18.37 22.25 -5.72
C GLU A 179 18.27 20.77 -6.12
N THR A 180 17.36 20.40 -7.03
CA THR A 180 17.34 19.05 -7.62
C THR A 180 18.48 18.92 -8.62
N LYS A 181 19.27 17.85 -8.49
CA LYS A 181 20.43 17.60 -9.35
C LYS A 181 20.64 16.12 -9.58
N GLU A 182 21.24 15.77 -10.72
CA GLU A 182 21.63 14.39 -11.00
C GLU A 182 22.75 13.94 -10.04
N CYS A 183 22.55 12.81 -9.38
CA CYS A 183 23.51 12.21 -8.44
C CYS A 183 23.58 10.68 -8.66
N PRO A 184 24.69 10.04 -8.28
CA PRO A 184 24.75 8.59 -8.24
C PRO A 184 23.92 8.03 -7.08
N PHE A 185 23.00 7.11 -7.39
CA PHE A 185 22.31 6.25 -6.42
C PHE A 185 23.03 4.90 -6.36
N ARG A 186 23.58 4.55 -5.20
CA ARG A 186 24.21 3.25 -4.94
C ARG A 186 23.13 2.18 -4.96
N VAL A 187 23.20 1.22 -5.89
CA VAL A 187 22.26 0.08 -5.89
C VAL A 187 22.77 -1.08 -5.04
N ASN A 188 24.09 -1.11 -4.80
CA ASN A 188 24.81 -2.01 -3.90
C ASN A 188 26.10 -1.30 -3.43
N LYS A 189 27.07 -2.02 -2.87
CA LYS A 189 28.34 -1.47 -2.37
C LYS A 189 29.19 -0.74 -3.42
N THR A 190 29.12 -1.13 -4.69
CA THR A 190 30.03 -0.67 -5.75
C THR A 190 29.31 0.04 -6.89
N ASP A 191 28.14 -0.47 -7.27
CA ASP A 191 27.44 -0.04 -8.47
C ASP A 191 26.54 1.16 -8.15
N THR A 192 26.50 2.11 -9.09
CA THR A 192 25.63 3.28 -8.99
C THR A 192 24.84 3.48 -10.28
N LYS A 193 23.67 4.10 -10.16
CA LYS A 193 22.85 4.56 -11.29
C LYS A 193 22.49 6.04 -11.11
N PRO A 194 22.41 6.83 -12.18
CA PRO A 194 22.01 8.23 -12.08
C PRO A 194 20.55 8.35 -11.60
N VAL A 195 20.30 9.29 -10.69
CA VAL A 195 18.97 9.66 -10.23
C VAL A 195 18.88 11.18 -10.05
N GLN A 196 17.68 11.74 -10.22
CA GLN A 196 17.42 13.12 -9.82
C GLN A 196 17.26 13.17 -8.30
N MET A 197 18.22 13.76 -7.60
CA MET A 197 18.22 13.86 -6.14
C MET A 197 17.70 15.23 -5.72
N MET A 198 16.57 15.26 -5.02
CA MET A 198 15.98 16.47 -4.45
C MET A 198 16.68 16.81 -3.15
N ASN A 199 17.02 18.08 -2.93
CA ASN A 199 17.80 18.52 -1.76
C ASN A 199 17.10 19.65 -1.01
N MET A 200 17.13 19.61 0.32
CA MET A 200 16.72 20.71 1.18
C MET A 200 17.38 20.62 2.56
N GLU A 201 17.29 21.69 3.34
CA GLU A 201 17.64 21.65 4.77
C GLU A 201 16.46 22.19 5.59
N ALA A 202 15.80 21.34 6.37
CA ALA A 202 14.61 21.73 7.15
C ALA A 202 14.43 20.87 8.41
N THR A 203 13.58 21.32 9.34
CA THR A 203 13.28 20.55 10.55
C THR A 203 12.32 19.38 10.26
N PHE A 204 12.67 18.17 10.66
CA PHE A 204 11.82 16.97 10.58
C PHE A 204 11.90 16.14 11.85
N CYS A 205 10.87 15.34 12.13
CA CYS A 205 10.98 14.29 13.13
C CYS A 205 11.88 13.18 12.57
N MET A 206 12.95 12.86 13.28
CA MET A 206 13.94 11.87 12.87
C MET A 206 14.44 11.07 14.09
N GLY A 207 14.88 9.84 13.87
CA GLY A 207 15.46 8.98 14.88
C GLY A 207 16.51 8.03 14.30
N ASN A 208 17.28 7.42 15.20
CA ASN A 208 18.23 6.36 14.87
C ASN A 208 17.75 5.05 15.51
N ILE A 209 17.88 3.95 14.78
CA ILE A 209 17.48 2.61 15.22
C ILE A 209 18.73 1.73 15.19
N ASP A 210 19.44 1.69 16.32
CA ASP A 210 20.76 1.05 16.37
C ASP A 210 20.71 -0.47 16.20
N SER A 211 19.60 -1.13 16.57
CA SER A 211 19.44 -2.59 16.42
C SER A 211 19.52 -3.08 14.96
N ILE A 212 19.12 -2.24 14.01
CA ILE A 212 19.17 -2.48 12.55
C ILE A 212 20.14 -1.54 11.83
N ASN A 213 20.92 -0.74 12.57
CA ASN A 213 21.81 0.29 12.03
C ASN A 213 21.12 1.21 10.99
N CYS A 214 19.96 1.76 11.32
CA CYS A 214 19.16 2.58 10.39
C CYS A 214 18.86 3.98 10.93
N LYS A 215 18.60 4.90 10.01
CA LYS A 215 17.94 6.18 10.23
C LYS A 215 16.46 6.06 9.84
N ILE A 216 15.60 6.67 10.63
CA ILE A 216 14.16 6.81 10.33
C ILE A 216 13.80 8.28 10.30
N ILE A 217 13.08 8.71 9.28
CA ILE A 217 12.56 10.07 9.16
C ILE A 217 11.08 10.06 8.83
N GLU A 218 10.34 11.03 9.38
CA GLU A 218 8.98 11.33 8.97
C GLU A 218 8.98 12.54 8.01
N LEU A 219 8.45 12.33 6.81
CA LEU A 219 8.25 13.35 5.78
C LEU A 219 6.74 13.57 5.58
N PRO A 220 6.14 14.57 6.25
CA PRO A 220 4.71 14.81 6.13
C PRO A 220 4.33 15.37 4.76
N PHE A 221 3.23 14.87 4.21
CA PHE A 221 2.54 15.51 3.09
C PHE A 221 1.71 16.70 3.60
N GLN A 222 1.19 17.52 2.68
CA GLN A 222 0.47 18.75 2.99
C GLN A 222 -0.59 18.59 4.11
N ASN A 223 -0.62 19.51 5.08
CA ASN A 223 -1.53 19.45 6.23
C ASN A 223 -1.39 18.19 7.12
N LYS A 224 -0.33 17.39 6.97
CA LYS A 224 -0.02 16.20 7.80
C LYS A 224 -1.10 15.13 7.83
N HIS A 225 -1.94 15.04 6.80
CA HIS A 225 -2.93 13.95 6.71
C HIS A 225 -2.27 12.60 6.46
N LEU A 226 -1.27 12.58 5.58
CA LEU A 226 -0.40 11.45 5.30
C LEU A 226 1.03 11.83 5.66
N SER A 227 1.84 10.85 6.07
CA SER A 227 3.29 10.99 6.20
C SER A 227 3.98 9.81 5.53
N MET A 228 5.06 10.11 4.81
CA MET A 228 6.02 9.09 4.38
C MET A 228 7.02 8.86 5.52
N PHE A 229 7.28 7.60 5.85
CA PHE A 229 8.36 7.19 6.74
C PHE A 229 9.40 6.48 5.89
N ILE A 230 10.65 6.95 5.93
CA ILE A 230 11.78 6.31 5.23
C ILE A 230 12.67 5.65 6.27
N LEU A 231 12.85 4.34 6.15
CA LEU A 231 13.84 3.54 6.87
C LEU A 231 15.05 3.36 5.95
N LEU A 232 16.11 4.11 6.23
CA LEU A 232 17.35 4.11 5.47
C LEU A 232 18.46 3.46 6.30
N PRO A 233 19.12 2.39 5.82
CA PRO A 233 20.37 1.91 6.42
C PRO A 233 21.38 3.05 6.62
N LYS A 234 22.22 2.99 7.65
CA LYS A 234 23.31 3.99 7.76
C LYS A 234 24.37 3.79 6.69
N ASP A 235 24.53 2.57 6.18
CA ASP A 235 25.37 2.24 5.03
C ASP A 235 24.92 0.93 4.36
N VAL A 236 25.44 0.65 3.16
CA VAL A 236 25.20 -0.61 2.43
C VAL A 236 26.21 -1.67 2.90
N GLU A 237 25.83 -2.45 3.91
CA GLU A 237 26.74 -3.41 4.57
C GLU A 237 26.71 -4.83 3.97
N ASP A 238 25.62 -5.22 3.31
CA ASP A 238 25.45 -6.54 2.70
C ASP A 238 25.86 -6.55 1.20
N GLU A 239 25.89 -7.74 0.59
CA GLU A 239 26.30 -7.93 -0.82
C GLU A 239 25.18 -7.61 -1.82
N SER A 240 24.00 -7.19 -1.34
CA SER A 240 22.83 -6.94 -2.16
C SER A 240 22.41 -5.46 -2.08
N THR A 241 21.40 -5.13 -1.28
CA THR A 241 20.75 -3.83 -1.25
C THR A 241 21.05 -3.02 0.02
N GLY A 242 21.67 -3.63 1.04
CA GLY A 242 21.83 -3.06 2.37
C GLY A 242 20.61 -3.28 3.29
N LEU A 243 19.55 -3.92 2.79
CA LEU A 243 18.27 -4.03 3.48
C LEU A 243 18.03 -5.39 4.14
N GLU A 244 18.92 -6.37 3.96
CA GLU A 244 18.70 -7.75 4.45
C GLU A 244 18.47 -7.79 5.97
N LYS A 245 19.23 -6.98 6.72
CA LYS A 245 19.09 -6.88 8.18
C LYS A 245 17.74 -6.29 8.60
N ILE A 246 17.22 -5.32 7.85
CA ILE A 246 15.90 -4.74 8.11
C ILE A 246 14.83 -5.78 7.79
N GLU A 247 14.85 -6.36 6.58
CA GLU A 247 13.85 -7.33 6.14
C GLU A 247 13.75 -8.54 7.09
N LYS A 248 14.88 -8.99 7.64
CA LYS A 248 14.93 -10.07 8.64
C LYS A 248 14.30 -9.69 9.99
N GLN A 249 14.54 -8.47 10.48
CA GLN A 249 14.01 -8.00 11.78
C GLN A 249 12.63 -7.33 11.67
N LEU A 250 12.17 -7.05 10.46
CA LEU A 250 10.88 -6.41 10.19
C LEU A 250 9.75 -7.35 10.60
N ASN A 251 8.87 -6.89 11.48
CA ASN A 251 7.62 -7.53 11.86
C ASN A 251 6.63 -6.42 12.28
N SER A 252 5.38 -6.76 12.58
CA SER A 252 4.36 -5.76 12.94
C SER A 252 4.77 -4.89 14.13
N GLU A 253 5.32 -5.52 15.17
CA GLU A 253 5.74 -4.83 16.41
C GLU A 253 6.93 -3.91 16.15
N SER A 254 7.95 -4.41 15.45
CA SER A 254 9.15 -3.63 15.15
C SER A 254 8.85 -2.46 14.23
N LEU A 255 8.02 -2.65 13.19
CA LEU A 255 7.59 -1.55 12.32
C LEU A 255 6.80 -0.47 13.08
N SER A 256 5.91 -0.89 13.99
CA SER A 256 5.15 0.03 14.86
C SER A 256 6.09 0.85 15.75
N GLN A 257 7.08 0.20 16.38
CA GLN A 257 8.07 0.84 17.25
C GLN A 257 8.98 1.81 16.48
N TRP A 258 9.53 1.36 15.35
CA TRP A 258 10.47 2.13 14.53
C TRP A 258 9.83 3.37 13.93
N THR A 259 8.55 3.28 13.54
CA THR A 259 7.82 4.38 12.88
C THR A 259 6.94 5.18 13.85
N ASN A 260 7.16 5.07 15.17
CA ASN A 260 6.43 5.85 16.15
C ASN A 260 7.04 7.26 16.27
N PRO A 261 6.34 8.35 15.89
CA PRO A 261 6.89 9.69 16.00
C PRO A 261 7.27 10.10 17.43
N SER A 262 6.72 9.44 18.47
CA SER A 262 7.09 9.73 19.87
C SER A 262 8.47 9.19 20.28
N THR A 263 9.06 8.28 19.50
CA THR A 263 10.45 7.79 19.69
C THR A 263 11.45 8.60 18.87
N MET A 264 10.96 9.57 18.09
CA MET A 264 11.73 10.44 17.20
C MET A 264 11.80 11.85 17.79
N ALA A 265 12.82 12.62 17.42
CA ALA A 265 12.98 14.00 17.85
C ALA A 265 13.02 14.95 16.66
N ASN A 266 12.59 16.20 16.86
CA ASN A 266 12.77 17.24 15.84
C ASN A 266 14.26 17.56 15.69
N ALA A 267 14.79 17.36 14.50
CA ALA A 267 16.16 17.69 14.13
C ALA A 267 16.14 18.60 12.89
N LYS A 268 17.11 19.50 12.78
CA LYS A 268 17.38 20.24 11.55
C LYS A 268 18.17 19.31 10.63
N VAL A 269 17.51 18.79 9.60
CA VAL A 269 18.05 17.73 8.74
C VAL A 269 18.48 18.31 7.41
N LYS A 270 19.72 18.01 7.00
CA LYS A 270 20.13 18.10 5.59
C LYS A 270 19.57 16.87 4.87
N LEU A 271 18.53 17.08 4.08
CA LEU A 271 17.72 16.03 3.49
C LEU A 271 17.97 15.94 1.99
N SER A 272 18.34 14.74 1.54
CA SER A 272 18.48 14.39 0.13
C SER A 272 17.68 13.11 -0.13
N ILE A 273 16.70 13.17 -1.03
CA ILE A 273 15.86 12.03 -1.41
C ILE A 273 15.69 11.96 -2.94
N PRO A 274 15.61 10.77 -3.54
CA PRO A 274 15.42 10.66 -4.98
C PRO A 274 14.02 11.14 -5.36
N LYS A 275 13.93 11.86 -6.47
CA LYS A 275 12.70 12.05 -7.24
C LYS A 275 12.43 10.75 -7.98
N PHE A 276 11.24 10.18 -7.82
CA PHE A 276 10.92 8.90 -8.46
C PHE A 276 9.44 8.76 -8.78
N LYS A 277 9.17 7.94 -9.79
CA LYS A 277 7.84 7.41 -10.10
C LYS A 277 7.95 5.90 -10.16
N VAL A 278 7.24 5.20 -9.29
CA VAL A 278 7.19 3.74 -9.27
C VAL A 278 5.78 3.31 -9.60
N GLU A 279 5.66 2.49 -10.64
CA GLU A 279 4.41 1.81 -11.01
C GLU A 279 4.64 0.30 -10.93
N LYS A 280 3.80 -0.39 -10.15
CA LYS A 280 3.87 -1.84 -9.96
C LYS A 280 2.49 -2.44 -10.09
N MET A 281 2.40 -3.50 -10.90
CA MET A 281 1.23 -4.38 -10.97
C MET A 281 1.67 -5.74 -10.43
N ILE A 282 0.92 -6.25 -9.46
CA ILE A 282 1.18 -7.56 -8.85
C ILE A 282 -0.06 -8.44 -8.96
N ASP A 283 0.18 -9.73 -9.18
CA ASP A 283 -0.75 -10.79 -8.84
C ASP A 283 -0.34 -11.34 -7.46
N PRO A 284 -1.07 -11.00 -6.38
CA PRO A 284 -0.73 -11.43 -5.04
C PRO A 284 -1.14 -12.88 -4.76
N LYS A 285 -1.81 -13.61 -5.68
CA LYS A 285 -2.38 -14.95 -5.41
C LYS A 285 -1.36 -15.91 -4.78
N ALA A 286 -0.23 -16.14 -5.43
CA ALA A 286 0.80 -17.05 -4.90
C ALA A 286 1.42 -16.57 -3.57
N CYS A 287 1.52 -15.25 -3.36
CA CYS A 287 1.98 -14.70 -2.08
C CYS A 287 0.93 -14.93 -0.97
N LEU A 288 -0.36 -14.78 -1.30
CA LEU A 288 -1.47 -15.03 -0.39
C LEU A 288 -1.61 -16.52 -0.05
N GLU A 289 -1.40 -17.41 -1.01
CA GLU A 289 -1.35 -18.87 -0.79
C GLU A 289 -0.23 -19.26 0.19
N ASN A 290 0.96 -18.66 0.03
CA ASN A 290 2.08 -18.86 0.96
C ASN A 290 1.77 -18.38 2.39
N LEU A 291 0.94 -17.33 2.53
CA LEU A 291 0.50 -16.84 3.83
C LEU A 291 -0.62 -17.69 4.46
N GLY A 292 -1.29 -18.54 3.67
CA GLY A 292 -2.31 -19.48 4.16
C GLY A 292 -3.68 -19.36 3.49
N LEU A 293 -3.88 -18.46 2.51
CA LEU A 293 -5.13 -18.40 1.75
C LEU A 293 -5.17 -19.47 0.66
N LYS A 294 -5.76 -20.63 0.94
CA LYS A 294 -5.83 -21.74 -0.01
C LYS A 294 -7.26 -21.96 -0.50
N HIS A 295 -8.21 -22.08 0.43
CA HIS A 295 -9.59 -22.39 0.11
C HIS A 295 -10.23 -21.30 -0.75
N ILE A 296 -9.91 -20.03 -0.51
CA ILE A 296 -10.49 -18.89 -1.24
C ILE A 296 -10.27 -18.97 -2.76
N PHE A 297 -9.19 -19.59 -3.23
CA PHE A 297 -8.82 -19.68 -4.65
C PHE A 297 -9.21 -21.02 -5.30
N SER A 298 -9.77 -21.97 -4.55
CA SER A 298 -10.06 -23.33 -5.00
C SER A 298 -11.56 -23.54 -5.14
N GLU A 299 -12.06 -23.69 -6.37
CA GLU A 299 -13.49 -23.92 -6.64
C GLU A 299 -14.05 -25.18 -5.97
N ASP A 300 -13.19 -26.17 -5.69
CA ASP A 300 -13.57 -27.42 -5.03
C ASP A 300 -13.74 -27.29 -3.52
N THR A 301 -13.06 -26.33 -2.88
CA THR A 301 -12.98 -26.24 -1.41
C THR A 301 -13.44 -24.91 -0.82
N SER A 302 -13.59 -23.88 -1.64
CA SER A 302 -14.11 -22.58 -1.25
C SER A 302 -15.55 -22.66 -0.76
N ASP A 303 -15.85 -22.02 0.38
CA ASP A 303 -17.20 -21.86 0.91
C ASP A 303 -17.61 -20.38 0.89
N PHE A 304 -18.36 -20.01 -0.16
CA PHE A 304 -18.99 -18.69 -0.32
C PHE A 304 -20.50 -18.71 -0.08
N SER A 305 -20.99 -19.68 0.71
CA SER A 305 -22.42 -19.82 1.04
C SER A 305 -23.04 -18.60 1.74
N GLY A 306 -22.23 -17.69 2.29
CA GLY A 306 -22.69 -16.42 2.83
C GLY A 306 -23.12 -15.41 1.77
N MET A 307 -22.59 -15.49 0.55
CA MET A 307 -22.94 -14.59 -0.56
C MET A 307 -23.77 -15.25 -1.66
N SER A 308 -23.60 -16.55 -1.91
CA SER A 308 -24.23 -17.25 -3.02
C SER A 308 -24.46 -18.73 -2.67
N GLU A 309 -25.59 -19.29 -3.09
CA GLU A 309 -25.84 -20.73 -3.00
C GLU A 309 -25.23 -21.52 -4.18
N THR A 310 -24.68 -20.82 -5.19
CA THR A 310 -24.01 -21.45 -6.32
C THR A 310 -22.75 -22.18 -5.85
N LYS A 311 -22.60 -23.46 -6.23
CA LYS A 311 -21.41 -24.25 -5.94
C LYS A 311 -20.30 -24.01 -6.96
N GLY A 312 -19.05 -24.33 -6.62
CA GLY A 312 -17.91 -24.15 -7.51
C GLY A 312 -17.56 -22.67 -7.70
N VAL A 313 -17.58 -21.89 -6.62
CA VAL A 313 -17.40 -20.44 -6.64
C VAL A 313 -16.16 -20.09 -5.84
N ALA A 314 -15.12 -19.60 -6.49
CA ALA A 314 -13.90 -19.15 -5.84
C ALA A 314 -13.49 -17.73 -6.29
N LEU A 315 -12.53 -17.14 -5.59
CA LEU A 315 -11.82 -15.96 -6.03
C LEU A 315 -10.94 -16.31 -7.24
N SER A 316 -11.40 -15.96 -8.43
CA SER A 316 -10.77 -16.37 -9.69
C SER A 316 -9.44 -15.66 -9.93
N ASN A 317 -9.40 -14.35 -9.68
CA ASN A 317 -8.16 -13.57 -9.85
C ASN A 317 -8.14 -12.32 -8.94
N VAL A 318 -6.93 -11.83 -8.67
CA VAL A 318 -6.69 -10.60 -7.90
C VAL A 318 -5.72 -9.72 -8.68
N ILE A 319 -6.19 -8.57 -9.11
CA ILE A 319 -5.39 -7.56 -9.79
C ILE A 319 -5.09 -6.45 -8.80
N HIS A 320 -3.82 -6.11 -8.64
CA HIS A 320 -3.41 -5.02 -7.76
C HIS A 320 -2.36 -4.15 -8.44
N LYS A 321 -2.77 -2.95 -8.87
CA LYS A 321 -1.90 -1.98 -9.54
C LYS A 321 -1.77 -0.71 -8.71
N VAL A 322 -0.52 -0.29 -8.51
CA VAL A 322 -0.18 0.86 -7.68
C VAL A 322 0.83 1.76 -8.40
N CYS A 323 0.59 3.07 -8.35
CA CYS A 323 1.51 4.08 -8.84
C CYS A 323 1.79 5.12 -7.74
N LEU A 324 3.06 5.38 -7.44
CA LEU A 324 3.48 6.42 -6.52
C LEU A 324 4.45 7.35 -7.24
N GLU A 325 4.14 8.63 -7.26
CA GLU A 325 4.97 9.67 -7.84
C GLU A 325 5.41 10.67 -6.75
N ILE A 326 6.72 10.82 -6.61
CA ILE A 326 7.37 11.68 -5.63
C ILE A 326 8.20 12.72 -6.39
N THR A 327 7.86 14.01 -6.15
CA THR A 327 8.46 15.17 -6.80
C THR A 327 8.81 16.23 -5.76
N GLU A 328 9.26 17.40 -6.23
CA GLU A 328 9.57 18.55 -5.40
C GLU A 328 8.32 19.25 -4.84
N ASP A 329 7.15 19.04 -5.46
CA ASP A 329 5.93 19.79 -5.20
C ASP A 329 5.48 19.71 -3.74
N GLY A 330 5.03 20.83 -3.20
CA GLY A 330 4.63 20.94 -1.81
C GLY A 330 4.21 22.35 -1.40
N GLY A 331 3.91 22.51 -0.12
CA GLY A 331 3.61 23.80 0.49
C GLY A 331 4.85 24.64 0.80
N ASP A 332 4.66 25.96 0.83
CA ASP A 332 5.65 26.88 1.40
C ASP A 332 5.64 26.75 2.92
N SER A 333 6.77 26.33 3.49
CA SER A 333 6.95 26.21 4.94
C SER A 333 7.74 27.39 5.48
N ILE A 334 7.14 28.14 6.39
CA ILE A 334 7.84 29.16 7.18
C ILE A 334 8.65 28.44 8.26
N GLU A 335 9.98 28.38 8.12
CA GLU A 335 10.83 28.01 9.26
C GLU A 335 10.68 29.09 10.34
N VAL A 336 10.31 28.70 11.56
CA VAL A 336 10.23 29.62 12.69
C VAL A 336 11.65 30.12 13.01
N PRO A 337 11.96 31.42 12.82
CA PRO A 337 13.26 31.95 13.17
C PRO A 337 13.49 31.79 14.67
N GLY A 338 14.62 31.19 15.07
CA GLY A 338 15.00 31.00 16.49
C GLY A 338 15.11 29.54 16.95
N ALA A 339 14.55 28.58 16.21
CA ALA A 339 14.69 27.15 16.54
C ALA A 339 16.13 26.61 16.32
N ARG A 340 17.01 27.39 15.70
CA ARG A 340 18.35 26.96 15.23
C ARG A 340 19.39 26.78 16.34
N ILE A 341 19.22 27.40 17.51
CA ILE A 341 20.29 27.46 18.53
C ILE A 341 20.32 26.19 19.41
N LEU A 342 19.22 25.44 19.49
CA LEU A 342 19.09 24.27 20.39
C LEU A 342 18.66 22.97 19.70
N GLN A 343 18.45 22.97 18.38
CA GLN A 343 18.06 21.76 17.66
C GLN A 343 19.27 20.94 17.22
N HIS A 344 19.19 19.63 17.47
CA HIS A 344 20.14 18.66 16.92
C HIS A 344 20.17 18.79 15.39
N LYS A 345 21.38 18.79 14.83
CA LYS A 345 21.59 18.74 13.39
C LYS A 345 21.91 17.30 13.00
N ASP A 346 21.22 16.80 11.98
CA ASP A 346 21.47 15.48 11.41
C ASP A 346 21.43 15.58 9.87
N GLU A 347 21.79 14.50 9.19
CA GLU A 347 21.76 14.37 7.74
C GLU A 347 21.05 13.07 7.38
N LEU A 348 20.21 13.13 6.36
CA LEU A 348 19.64 11.94 5.73
C LEU A 348 19.80 12.07 4.23
N ASN A 349 20.70 11.27 3.69
CA ASN A 349 20.97 11.17 2.26
C ASN A 349 20.53 9.79 1.77
N ALA A 350 19.31 9.69 1.23
CA ALA A 350 18.74 8.45 0.71
C ALA A 350 19.28 8.12 -0.68
N ASP A 351 20.61 8.01 -0.79
CA ASP A 351 21.35 7.72 -2.03
C ASP A 351 21.65 6.24 -2.24
N HIS A 352 20.96 5.37 -1.50
CA HIS A 352 21.09 3.92 -1.53
C HIS A 352 19.76 3.29 -1.08
N PRO A 353 19.57 1.95 -1.18
CA PRO A 353 18.25 1.37 -1.03
C PRO A 353 17.61 1.63 0.33
N PHE A 354 16.30 1.87 0.32
CA PHE A 354 15.51 2.14 1.52
C PHE A 354 14.12 1.51 1.45
N ILE A 355 13.56 1.25 2.63
CA ILE A 355 12.14 0.88 2.78
C ILE A 355 11.35 2.13 3.13
N TYR A 356 10.15 2.25 2.58
CA TYR A 356 9.26 3.34 2.92
C TYR A 356 7.82 2.88 3.12
N ILE A 357 7.12 3.57 4.01
CA ILE A 357 5.66 3.46 4.15
C ILE A 357 5.03 4.83 4.05
N ILE A 358 3.85 4.92 3.42
CA ILE A 358 3.01 6.11 3.50
C ILE A 358 1.83 5.75 4.39
N ARG A 359 1.74 6.43 5.53
CA ARG A 359 0.74 6.15 6.57
C ARG A 359 -0.29 7.26 6.65
N HIS A 360 -1.55 6.87 6.80
CA HIS A 360 -2.60 7.81 7.18
C HIS A 360 -2.48 8.13 8.67
N ASN A 361 -2.16 9.37 9.00
CA ASN A 361 -1.74 9.72 10.35
C ASN A 361 -2.86 9.60 11.39
N LYS A 362 -4.12 9.87 11.00
CA LYS A 362 -5.27 9.78 11.89
C LYS A 362 -5.59 8.34 12.30
N THR A 363 -5.64 7.41 11.35
CA THR A 363 -5.97 6.00 11.64
C THR A 363 -4.75 5.11 11.79
N ARG A 364 -3.55 5.65 11.58
CA ARG A 364 -2.25 4.95 11.61
C ARG A 364 -2.11 3.79 10.60
N ASN A 365 -3.05 3.63 9.67
CA ASN A 365 -3.02 2.57 8.66
C ASN A 365 -1.98 2.88 7.57
N ILE A 366 -1.25 1.85 7.14
CA ILE A 366 -0.32 1.91 6.02
C ILE A 366 -1.14 1.95 4.73
N ILE A 367 -1.00 3.02 3.96
CA ILE A 367 -1.69 3.22 2.69
C ILE A 367 -0.86 2.68 1.52
N PHE A 368 0.44 2.98 1.52
CA PHE A 368 1.41 2.43 0.58
C PHE A 368 2.60 1.85 1.35
N PHE A 369 3.12 0.73 0.87
CA PHE A 369 4.32 0.09 1.39
C PHE A 369 5.22 -0.21 0.21
N GLY A 370 6.48 0.23 0.28
CA GLY A 370 7.44 -0.09 -0.75
C GLY A 370 8.88 -0.19 -0.30
N LYS A 371 9.69 -0.65 -1.24
CA LYS A 371 11.15 -0.71 -1.20
C LYS A 371 11.66 -0.03 -2.45
N PHE A 372 12.58 0.92 -2.31
CA PHE A 372 13.26 1.56 -3.42
C PHE A 372 14.71 1.09 -3.45
N CYS A 373 15.05 0.26 -4.44
CA CYS A 373 16.38 -0.32 -4.64
C CYS A 373 17.13 0.26 -5.84
N SER A 374 16.43 0.83 -6.81
CA SER A 374 17.03 1.42 -8.00
C SER A 374 16.10 2.48 -8.58
N PRO A 375 16.65 3.59 -9.13
CA PRO A 375 15.92 4.47 -10.03
C PRO A 375 15.46 3.75 -11.29
#